data_AF-A0A2W6MRY9-F1
#
_entry.id   AF-A0A2W6MRY9-F1
#
_cell.length_a   1.000
_cell.length_b   1.000
_cell.length_c   1.000
_cell.angle_alpha   90.00
_cell.angle_beta   90.00
_cell.angle_gamma   90.00
#
_symmetry.space_group_name_H-M   'P 1'
#
loop_
_entity.id
_entity.type
_entity.pdbx_description
1 polymer ?
#
loop_
_entity_poly.entity_id
_entity_poly.type
_entity_poly.pdbx_seq_one_letter_code
_entity_poly.pdbx_strand_id
1 'polypeptide(L)' 'MKFEEIGRVLGISSSEAFKIYKRALLKLSHPKNKSKWESILEDLAEIKKLQEKDSNTERGEKL' A
#
# COMPACT_ATOMS: atom_id res chain seq x y z
N MET A 1 2.99 -9.65 8.43
CA MET A 1 1.84 -9.60 9.35
C MET A 1 0.95 -10.79 9.05
N LYS A 2 0.62 -11.61 10.06
CA LYS A 2 -0.25 -12.80 9.91
C LYS A 2 -1.73 -12.43 10.06
N PHE A 3 -2.66 -13.25 9.56
CA PHE A 3 -4.10 -12.95 9.63
C PHE A 3 -4.62 -12.90 11.08
N GLU A 4 -3.97 -13.61 12.00
CA GLU A 4 -4.25 -13.54 13.43
C GLU A 4 -3.93 -12.16 14.02
N GLU A 5 -2.82 -11.57 13.59
CA GLU A 5 -2.42 -10.22 14.01
C GLU A 5 -3.36 -9.17 13.44
N ILE A 6 -3.71 -9.30 12.15
CA ILE A 6 -4.68 -8.44 11.48
C ILE A 6 -6.05 -8.51 12.19
N GLY A 7 -6.52 -9.73 12.47
CA GLY A 7 -7.78 -9.95 13.16
C GLY A 7 -7.79 -9.31 14.55
N ARG A 8 -6.70 -9.47 15.32
CA ARG A 8 -6.54 -8.84 16.64
C ARG A 8 -6.61 -7.31 16.56
N VAL A 9 -5.89 -6.68 15.63
CA VAL A 9 -5.87 -5.21 15.47
C VAL A 9 -7.23 -4.68 15.03
N LEU A 10 -7.93 -5.40 14.16
CA LEU A 10 -9.21 -4.97 13.58
C LEU A 10 -10.44 -5.43 14.37
N GLY A 11 -10.27 -6.18 15.45
CA GLY A 11 -11.38 -6.73 16.24
C GLY A 11 -12.22 -7.77 15.49
N ILE A 12 -11.63 -8.51 14.54
CA ILE A 12 -12.30 -9.55 13.74
C ILE A 12 -11.58 -10.90 13.87
N SER A 13 -12.26 -11.98 13.48
CA SER A 13 -11.60 -13.30 13.42
C SER A 13 -10.53 -13.35 12.31
N SER A 14 -9.52 -14.20 12.50
CA SER A 14 -8.51 -14.46 11.46
C SER A 14 -9.14 -15.00 10.17
N SER A 15 -10.20 -15.80 10.27
CA SER A 15 -10.98 -16.29 9.12
C SER A 15 -11.65 -15.14 8.36
N GLU A 16 -12.22 -14.17 9.06
CA GLU A 16 -12.85 -13.01 8.43
C GLU A 16 -11.81 -12.11 7.75
N ALA A 17 -10.66 -11.89 8.41
CA ALA A 17 -9.53 -11.19 7.80
C ALA A 17 -9.07 -11.88 6.50
N PHE A 18 -9.00 -13.21 6.49
CA PHE A 18 -8.66 -14.00 5.30
C PHE A 18 -9.71 -13.88 4.18
N LYS A 19 -11.01 -13.88 4.51
CA LYS A 19 -12.08 -13.68 3.51
C LYS A 19 -12.03 -12.30 2.89
N ILE A 20 -11.81 -11.26 3.71
CA ILE A 20 -11.65 -9.88 3.25
C ILE A 20 -10.45 -9.81 2.31
N TYR A 21 -9.32 -10.42 2.68
CA TYR A 21 -8.14 -10.51 1.84
C TYR A 21 -8.42 -11.15 0.47
N LYS A 22 -9.08 -12.32 0.43
CA LYS A 22 -9.45 -12.97 -0.85
C LYS A 22 -10.35 -12.09 -1.71
N ARG A 23 -11.34 -11.43 -1.12
CA ARG A 23 -12.24 -10.50 -1.83
C ARG A 23 -11.50 -9.27 -2.34
N ALA A 24 -10.55 -8.75 -1.57
CA ALA A 24 -9.69 -7.67 -2.00
C ALA A 24 -8.92 -8.11 -3.25
N LEU A 25 -8.17 -9.23 -3.20
CA LEU A 25 -7.44 -9.73 -4.38
C LEU A 25 -8.31 -9.84 -5.64
N LEU A 26 -9.53 -10.38 -5.52
CA LEU A 26 -10.47 -10.47 -6.65
C LEU A 26 -10.90 -9.10 -7.20
N LYS A 27 -11.14 -8.13 -6.31
CA LYS A 27 -11.41 -6.75 -6.75
C LYS A 27 -10.19 -6.21 -7.46
N LEU A 28 -9.01 -6.37 -6.90
CA LEU A 28 -7.77 -5.82 -7.45
C LEU A 28 -7.41 -6.45 -8.80
N SER A 29 -7.75 -7.71 -9.04
CA SER A 29 -7.49 -8.40 -10.31
C SER A 29 -8.45 -8.01 -11.44
N HIS A 30 -9.54 -7.28 -11.14
CA HIS A 30 -10.51 -6.92 -12.17
C HIS A 30 -9.90 -5.88 -13.14
N PRO A 31 -10.00 -6.06 -14.48
CA PRO A 31 -9.34 -5.18 -15.46
C PRO A 31 -9.80 -3.71 -15.38
N LYS A 32 -11.05 -3.47 -14.96
CA LYS A 32 -11.55 -2.11 -14.64
C LYS A 32 -10.75 -1.36 -13.57
N ASN A 33 -10.02 -2.08 -12.71
CA ASN A 33 -9.17 -1.49 -11.67
C ASN A 33 -7.72 -1.32 -12.13
N LYS A 34 -7.35 -1.79 -13.33
CA LYS A 34 -6.01 -1.59 -13.90
C LYS A 34 -5.66 -0.10 -13.98
N SER A 35 -6.54 0.72 -14.55
CA SER A 35 -6.31 2.17 -14.67
C SER A 35 -6.23 2.87 -13.32
N LYS A 36 -7.03 2.43 -12.33
CA LYS A 36 -6.94 2.94 -10.96
C LYS A 36 -5.62 2.59 -10.30
N TRP A 37 -5.13 1.38 -10.55
CA TRP A 37 -3.83 0.95 -10.05
C TRP A 37 -2.67 1.69 -10.70
N GLU A 38 -2.74 1.92 -12.01
CA GLU A 38 -1.76 2.74 -12.73
C GLU A 38 -1.66 4.14 -12.12
N SER A 39 -2.80 4.81 -11.90
CA SER A 39 -2.83 6.13 -11.25
C SER A 39 -2.29 6.11 -9.82
N ILE A 40 -2.66 5.11 -9.00
CA ILE A 40 -2.12 4.99 -7.62
C ILE A 40 -0.61 4.78 -7.64
N LEU A 41 -0.08 4.00 -8.59
CA LEU A 41 1.35 3.76 -8.71
C LEU A 41 2.11 4.99 -9.20
N GLU A 42 1.51 5.79 -10.09
CA GLU A 42 2.04 7.10 -10.50
C GLU A 42 2.14 8.05 -9.30
N ASP A 43 1.05 8.19 -8.53
CA ASP A 43 1.03 9.04 -7.33
C ASP A 43 2.08 8.60 -6.29
N LEU A 44 2.21 7.29 -6.06
CA LEU A 44 3.24 6.74 -5.15
C LEU A 44 4.66 7.00 -5.66
N ALA A 45 4.88 6.93 -6.98
CA ALA A 45 6.18 7.24 -7.57
C ALA A 45 6.52 8.74 -7.43
N GLU A 46 5.53 9.63 -7.55
CA GLU A 46 5.72 11.06 -7.29
C GLU A 46 6.06 11.35 -5.82
N ILE A 47 5.31 10.75 -4.89
CA ILE A 47 5.61 10.85 -3.45
C ILE A 47 7.03 10.37 -3.15
N LYS A 48 7.44 9.24 -3.73
CA LYS A 48 8.79 8.71 -3.53
C LYS A 48 9.87 9.64 -4.09
N LYS A 49 9.66 10.22 -5.28
CA LYS A 49 10.56 11.23 -5.86
C LYS A 49 10.71 12.46 -4.96
N LEU A 50 9.63 12.90 -4.32
CA LEU A 50 9.67 14.02 -3.36
C LEU A 50 10.49 13.64 -2.13
N GLN A 51 10.24 12.47 -1.54
CA GLN A 51 11.02 11.97 -0.39
C GLN A 51 12.51 11.80 -0.70
N GLU A 52 12.86 11.33 -1.90
CA GLU A 52 14.26 11.20 -2.36
C GLU A 52 14.93 12.58 -2.56
N LYS A 53 14.19 13.59 -3.03
CA LYS A 53 14.69 14.98 -3.14
C LYS A 53 14.95 15.61 -1.77
N ASP A 54 14.02 15.43 -0.83
CA ASP A 54 14.16 15.95 0.53
C ASP A 54 15.36 15.29 1.23
N SER A 55 15.50 13.96 1.10
CA SER A 55 16.63 13.20 1.64
C SER A 55 18.00 13.63 1.05
N ASN A 56 18.05 13.99 -0.23
CA ASN A 56 19.28 14.49 -0.85
C ASN A 56 19.62 15.93 -0.44
N THR A 57 18.61 16.77 -0.19
CA THR A 57 18.79 18.14 0.30
C THR A 57 19.37 18.13 1.72
N GLU A 58 18.83 17.30 2.61
CA GLU A 58 19.34 17.12 3.98
C GLU A 58 20.78 16.57 4.04
N ARG A 59 21.22 15.85 3.00
CA ARG A 59 22.58 15.30 2.88
C ARG A 59 23.57 16.30 2.29
N GLY A 60 23.11 17.24 1.46
CA GLY A 60 23.91 18.33 0.89
C GLY A 60 24.20 19.46 1.87
N GLU A 61 23.32 19.71 2.84
CA GLU A 61 23.52 20.72 3.89
C GLU A 61 24.49 20.29 5.01
N LYS A 62 24.90 19.01 5.04
CA LYS A 62 25.85 18.46 6.03
C LYS A 62 27.31 18.41 5.54
N LEU A 63 27.65 19.07 4.44
CA LEU A 63 29.02 19.20 3.91
C LEU A 63 29.47 20.66 3.94
#